data_AF-A0ABC8BS17-F1
#
_entry.id   AF-A0ABC8BS17-F1
#
_cell.length_a   1.000
_cell.length_b   1.000
_cell.length_c   1.000
_cell.angle_alpha   90.00
_cell.angle_beta   90.00
_cell.angle_gamma   90.00
#
_symmetry.space_group_name_H-M   'P 1'
#
loop_
_entity.id
_entity.type
_entity.pdbx_description
1 polymer ?
#
loop_
_entity_poly.entity_id
_entity_poly.type
_entity_poly.pdbx_seq_one_letter_code
_entity_poly.pdbx_strand_id
1 'polypeptide(L)'
;MTPAAPGGVADIVLVRRDRAAPTGWTTVVRLLGLLPGHWSCHPEADQDRVVVRVELAGATDGPAVRRAVSRALADTALRGWTEEF
;
A
#
# COMPACT_ATOMS: atom_id res chain seq x y z
N MET A 1 26.80 -10.09 -17.28
CA MET A 1 25.53 -9.56 -16.76
C MET A 1 24.83 -10.70 -16.04
N THR A 2 24.87 -10.70 -14.71
CA THR A 2 24.12 -11.67 -13.89
C THR A 2 22.64 -11.28 -13.96
N PRO A 3 21.70 -12.20 -14.25
CA PRO A 3 20.28 -11.87 -14.20
C PRO A 3 19.93 -11.45 -12.76
N ALA A 4 19.24 -10.32 -12.61
CA ALA A 4 18.68 -9.91 -11.33
C ALA A 4 17.81 -11.06 -10.81
N ALA A 5 17.99 -11.46 -9.55
CA ALA A 5 17.09 -12.40 -8.89
C ALA A 5 15.64 -11.92 -9.10
N PRO A 6 14.66 -12.81 -9.35
CA PRO A 6 13.28 -12.39 -9.50
C PRO A 6 12.91 -11.57 -8.25
N GLY A 7 12.58 -10.29 -8.48
CA GLY A 7 12.27 -9.36 -7.40
C GLY A 7 11.13 -9.92 -6.54
N GLY A 8 11.26 -9.75 -5.23
CA GLY A 8 10.17 -10.10 -4.32
C GLY A 8 9.00 -9.13 -4.52
N VAL A 9 7.82 -9.51 -4.06
CA VAL A 9 6.66 -8.61 -3.97
C VAL A 9 6.09 -8.66 -2.55
N ALA A 10 5.56 -7.54 -2.09
CA ALA A 10 4.75 -7.46 -0.89
C ALA A 10 3.36 -6.96 -1.27
N ASP A 11 2.35 -7.79 -1.01
CA ASP A 11 0.95 -7.39 -1.18
C ASP A 11 0.43 -6.78 0.12
N ILE A 12 -0.19 -5.61 0.02
CA ILE A 12 -0.85 -4.90 1.12
C ILE A 12 -2.34 -4.95 0.84
N VAL A 13 -3.14 -5.44 1.78
CA VAL A 13 -4.60 -5.46 1.66
C VAL A 13 -5.18 -4.50 2.67
N LEU A 14 -5.96 -3.52 2.20
CA LEU A 14 -6.69 -2.59 3.04
C LEU A 14 -8.19 -2.80 2.88
N VAL A 15 -8.92 -2.75 3.98
CA VAL A 15 -10.38 -2.86 4.02
C VAL A 15 -10.98 -1.63 4.67
N ARG A 16 -12.09 -1.14 4.10
CA ARG A 16 -12.84 -0.01 4.61
C ARG A 16 -13.72 -0.46 5.78
N ARG A 17 -13.44 0.05 6.97
CA ARG A 17 -14.20 -0.20 8.20
C ARG A 17 -15.26 0.86 8.47
N ASP A 18 -15.09 2.05 7.91
CA ASP A 18 -16.02 3.16 8.07
C ASP A 18 -16.63 3.58 6.73
N ARG A 19 -17.95 3.49 6.61
CA ARG A 19 -18.72 3.89 5.42
C ARG A 19 -18.81 5.42 5.23
N ALA A 20 -18.32 6.23 6.17
CA ALA A 20 -18.13 7.66 5.96
C ALA A 20 -16.79 8.00 5.30
N ALA A 21 -15.79 7.09 5.33
CA ALA A 21 -14.50 7.30 4.67
C ALA A 21 -14.64 7.32 3.13
N PRO A 22 -13.68 7.84 2.36
CA PRO A 22 -13.71 7.72 0.90
C PRO A 22 -13.62 6.27 0.40
N THR A 23 -14.08 6.04 -0.84
CA THR A 23 -14.04 4.74 -1.52
C THR A 23 -12.66 4.40 -2.06
N GLY A 24 -12.43 3.12 -2.41
CA GLY A 24 -11.10 2.55 -2.66
C GLY A 24 -10.17 3.37 -3.55
N TRP A 25 -10.60 3.82 -4.74
CA TRP A 25 -9.71 4.60 -5.62
C TRP A 25 -9.27 5.95 -5.02
N THR A 26 -10.13 6.61 -4.24
CA THR A 26 -9.72 7.84 -3.53
C THR A 26 -8.68 7.51 -2.44
N THR A 27 -8.87 6.39 -1.75
CA THR A 27 -7.92 5.88 -0.75
C THR A 27 -6.59 5.48 -1.37
N VAL A 28 -6.58 4.86 -2.56
CA VAL A 28 -5.37 4.52 -3.31
C VAL A 28 -4.53 5.76 -3.57
N VAL A 29 -5.12 6.82 -4.12
CA VAL A 29 -4.39 8.06 -4.42
C VAL A 29 -3.76 8.65 -3.17
N ARG A 30 -4.49 8.68 -2.05
CA ARG A 30 -3.99 9.18 -0.76
C ARG A 30 -2.87 8.32 -0.21
N LEU A 31 -3.02 7.00 -0.27
CA LEU A 31 -2.00 6.05 0.17
C LEU A 31 -0.72 6.22 -0.64
N LEU A 32 -0.80 6.26 -1.97
CA LEU A 32 0.36 6.45 -2.84
C LEU A 32 1.07 7.78 -2.60
N GLY A 33 0.32 8.84 -2.27
CA GLY A 33 0.89 10.14 -1.89
C GLY A 33 1.65 10.14 -0.56
N LEU A 34 1.43 9.14 0.30
CA LEU A 34 2.07 8.98 1.61
C LEU A 34 3.21 7.95 1.59
N LEU A 35 3.24 7.04 0.61
CA LEU A 35 4.31 6.06 0.45
C LEU A 35 5.56 6.70 -0.19
N PRO A 36 6.75 6.11 0.00
CA PRO A 36 7.96 6.59 -0.67
C PRO A 36 7.82 6.57 -2.19
N GLY A 37 7.97 7.73 -2.83
CA GLY A 37 7.72 7.89 -4.27
C GLY A 37 8.66 7.13 -5.23
N HIS A 38 9.70 6.46 -4.71
CA HIS A 38 10.58 5.59 -5.49
C HIS A 38 10.12 4.12 -5.52
N TRP A 39 9.02 3.78 -4.85
CA TRP A 39 8.48 2.43 -4.85
C TRP A 39 7.62 2.18 -6.09
N SER A 40 7.87 1.07 -6.78
CA SER A 40 6.95 0.56 -7.80
C SER A 40 5.72 -0.04 -7.09
N CYS A 41 4.57 0.61 -7.22
CA CYS A 41 3.32 0.18 -6.62
C CYS A 41 2.28 -0.08 -7.71
N HIS A 42 1.61 -1.23 -7.62
CA HIS A 42 0.56 -1.65 -8.54
C HIS A 42 -0.74 -1.81 -7.75
N PRO A 43 -1.62 -0.78 -7.74
CA PRO A 43 -2.86 -0.81 -6.99
C PRO A 43 -4.02 -1.43 -7.78
N GLU A 44 -4.86 -2.16 -7.06
CA GLU A 44 -6.20 -2.57 -7.47
C GLU A 44 -7.17 -2.12 -6.38
N ALA A 45 -8.35 -1.64 -6.76
CA ALA A 45 -9.33 -1.15 -5.80
C ALA A 45 -10.77 -1.42 -6.23
N ASP A 46 -11.52 -1.97 -5.27
CA ASP A 46 -12.97 -2.00 -5.24
C ASP A 46 -13.50 -0.88 -4.32
N GLN A 47 -14.81 -0.84 -4.10
CA GLN A 47 -15.43 0.17 -3.25
C GLN A 47 -14.87 0.19 -1.82
N ASP A 48 -14.73 -0.99 -1.21
CA ASP A 48 -14.39 -1.18 0.21
C ASP A 48 -13.12 -2.02 0.44
N ARG A 49 -12.40 -2.37 -0.62
CA ARG A 49 -11.17 -3.17 -0.56
C ARG A 49 -10.13 -2.60 -1.52
N VAL A 50 -8.89 -2.48 -1.06
CA VAL A 50 -7.73 -2.04 -1.84
C VAL A 50 -6.64 -3.08 -1.70
N VAL A 51 -6.02 -3.46 -2.80
CA VAL A 51 -4.81 -4.27 -2.82
C VAL A 51 -3.71 -3.44 -3.46
N VAL A 52 -2.57 -3.30 -2.79
CA VAL A 52 -1.38 -2.65 -3.37
C VAL A 52 -0.25 -3.64 -3.38
N ARG A 53 0.20 -4.02 -4.56
CA ARG A 53 1.42 -4.80 -4.73
C ARG A 53 2.62 -3.86 -4.81
N VAL A 54 3.60 -4.06 -3.95
CA VAL A 54 4.85 -3.29 -3.94
C VAL A 54 6.00 -4.20 -4.39
N GLU A 55 6.76 -3.78 -5.39
CA GLU A 55 7.96 -4.50 -5.80
C GLU A 55 9.08 -4.29 -4.78
N LEU A 56 9.70 -5.39 -4.36
CA LEU A 56 10.85 -5.40 -3.46
C LEU A 56 12.13 -5.36 -4.31
N ALA A 57 12.81 -4.22 -4.26
CA ALA A 57 14.06 -3.99 -4.98
C ALA A 57 14.97 -3.04 -4.19
N GLY A 58 16.28 -3.28 -4.24
CA GLY A 58 17.28 -2.47 -3.54
C GLY A 58 17.04 -2.45 -2.03
N ALA A 59 16.74 -1.27 -1.48
CA ALA A 59 16.46 -1.07 -0.05
C ALA A 59 14.99 -1.30 0.34
N THR A 60 14.11 -1.58 -0.62
CA THR A 60 12.70 -1.86 -0.36
C THR A 60 12.54 -3.34 0.01
N ASP A 61 12.37 -3.61 1.31
CA ASP A 61 12.08 -4.93 1.85
C ASP A 61 10.69 -4.98 2.52
N GLY A 62 10.18 -6.19 2.78
CA GLY A 62 8.88 -6.37 3.42
C GLY A 62 8.72 -5.62 4.75
N PRO A 63 9.71 -5.62 5.66
CA PRO A 63 9.68 -4.79 6.86
C PRO A 63 9.57 -3.28 6.59
N ALA A 64 10.26 -2.75 5.58
CA ALA A 64 10.16 -1.35 5.18
C ALA A 64 8.75 -1.03 4.66
N VAL A 65 8.18 -1.92 3.83
CA VAL A 65 6.79 -1.82 3.35
C VAL A 65 5.81 -1.76 4.52
N ARG A 66 5.85 -2.72 5.45
CA ARG A 66 4.97 -2.73 6.63
C ARG A 66 5.09 -1.47 7.48
N ARG A 67 6.31 -0.97 7.71
CA ARG A 67 6.51 0.28 8.47
C ARG A 67 5.94 1.50 7.76
N ALA A 68 6.07 1.60 6.43
CA ALA A 68 5.52 2.71 5.67
C ALA A 68 3.99 2.67 5.66
N VAL A 69 3.39 1.50 5.44
CA VAL A 69 1.93 1.30 5.45
C VAL A 69 1.36 1.63 6.82
N SER A 70 1.96 1.11 7.90
CA SER A 70 1.52 1.43 9.26
C SER A 70 1.55 2.93 9.55
N ARG A 71 2.57 3.65 9.07
CA ARG A 71 2.62 5.12 9.18
C ARG A 71 1.57 5.82 8.33
N ALA A 72 1.34 5.36 7.09
CA ALA A 72 0.32 5.92 6.22
C ALA A 72 -1.08 5.74 6.81
N LEU A 73 -1.40 4.57 7.36
CA LEU A 73 -2.70 4.29 8.00
C LEU A 73 -2.95 5.11 9.27
N ALA A 74 -1.91 5.68 9.88
CA ALA A 74 -2.05 6.63 10.97
C ALA A 74 -2.44 8.04 10.49
N ASP A 75 -2.34 8.34 9.19
CA ASP A 75 -2.72 9.62 8.62
C ASP A 75 -4.26 9.79 8.61
N THR A 76 -4.71 11.00 8.95
CA THR A 76 -6.13 11.35 8.96
C THR A 76 -6.83 11.14 7.61
N ALA A 77 -6.10 11.25 6.50
CA ALA A 77 -6.61 11.04 5.15
C ALA A 77 -6.99 9.57 4.88
N LEU A 78 -6.44 8.63 5.65
CA LEU A 78 -6.75 7.19 5.57
C LEU A 78 -7.62 6.68 6.73
N ARG A 79 -8.09 7.57 7.61
CA ARG A 79 -9.01 7.20 8.70
C ARG A 79 -10.22 6.45 8.14
N GLY A 80 -10.56 5.33 8.77
CA GLY A 80 -11.64 4.45 8.36
C GLY A 80 -11.20 3.27 7.49
N TRP A 81 -9.92 3.16 7.16
CA TRP A 81 -9.30 2.01 6.51
C TRP A 81 -8.33 1.30 7.45
N THR A 82 -8.22 -0.03 7.32
CA THR A 82 -7.31 -0.87 8.11
C THR A 82 -6.63 -1.90 7.24
N GLU A 83 -5.40 -2.30 7.59
CA GLU A 83 -4.72 -3.45 6.97
C GLU A 83 -5.41 -4.77 7.36
N GLU A 84 -5.52 -5.70 6.42
CA GLU A 84 -5.99 -7.07 6.60
C GLU A 84 -4.77 -8.01 6.61
N PHE A 85 -4.58 -8.76 7.70
CA PHE A 85 -3.46 -9.69 7.93
C PHE A 85 -3.91 -11.14 7.85
#